data_AF-A0A2E6Z7T5-F1
#
_entry.id   AF-A0A2E6Z7T5-F1
#
_cell.length_a   1.000
_cell.length_b   1.000
_cell.length_c   1.000
_cell.angle_alpha   90.00
_cell.angle_beta   90.00
_cell.angle_gamma   90.00
#
_symmetry.space_group_name_H-M   'P 1'
#
loop_
_entity.id
_entity.type
_entity.pdbx_description
1 polymer ?
#
loop_
_entity_poly.entity_id
_entity_poly.type
_entity_poly.pdbx_seq_one_letter_code
_entity_poly.pdbx_strand_id
1 'polypeptide(L)' 'MSHKLAFETAPYDQLCNCLTVELAPEQERLIDAWPEKGQSIVKAAMMNGQQRHVDGECQHCNATGLIVEKAA' A
#
# COMPACT_ATOMS: atom_id res chain seq x y z
N MET A 1 19.55 -9.81 -8.17
CA MET A 1 18.94 -9.81 -6.83
C MET A 1 17.78 -8.85 -6.89
N SER A 2 16.55 -9.27 -6.61
CA SER A 2 15.40 -8.35 -6.65
C SER A 2 15.59 -7.33 -5.52
N HIS A 3 15.80 -6.06 -5.86
CA HIS A 3 15.79 -4.98 -4.89
C HIS A 3 14.34 -4.81 -4.43
N LYS A 4 13.93 -5.63 -3.45
CA LYS A 4 12.64 -5.43 -2.77
C LYS A 4 12.62 -3.99 -2.27
N LEU A 5 11.62 -3.24 -2.68
CA LEU A 5 11.48 -1.84 -2.26
C LEU A 5 11.22 -1.81 -0.75
N ALA A 6 11.70 -0.78 -0.05
CA ALA A 6 11.70 -0.74 1.42
C ALA A 6 10.30 -0.92 2.05
N PHE A 7 9.25 -0.48 1.34
CA PHE A 7 7.86 -0.70 1.73
C PHE A 7 7.43 -2.17 1.73
N GLU A 8 8.08 -3.06 0.98
CA GLU A 8 7.68 -4.46 0.87
C GLU A 8 7.87 -5.23 2.18
N THR A 9 8.77 -4.77 3.04
CA THR A 9 9.08 -5.42 4.32
C THR A 9 8.62 -4.63 5.53
N ALA A 10 8.06 -3.43 5.32
CA ALA A 10 7.61 -2.58 6.40
C ALA A 10 6.20 -2.99 6.89
N PRO A 11 5.93 -2.87 8.20
CA PRO A 11 4.59 -3.06 8.74
C PRO A 11 3.64 -1.96 8.26
N TYR A 12 2.33 -2.27 8.23
CA TYR A 12 1.30 -1.46 7.58
C TYR A 12 1.21 -0.02 8.12
N ASP A 13 1.44 0.17 9.42
CA ASP A 13 1.46 1.46 10.11
C ASP A 13 2.58 2.39 9.67
N GLN A 14 3.62 1.86 9.03
CA GLN A 14 4.73 2.64 8.45
C GLN A 14 4.55 2.91 6.95
N LEU A 15 3.48 2.38 6.33
CA LEU A 15 3.24 2.57 4.92
C LEU A 15 2.61 3.94 4.65
N CYS A 16 3.07 4.59 3.59
CA CYS A 16 2.50 5.86 3.17
C CYS A 16 1.12 5.63 2.51
N ASN A 17 0.21 6.58 2.69
CA ASN A 17 -1.13 6.51 2.11
C ASN A 17 -1.16 6.53 0.57
N CYS A 18 -0.08 6.99 -0.08
CA CYS A 18 0.06 6.92 -1.54
C CYS A 18 0.49 5.54 -2.05
N LEU A 19 0.73 4.58 -1.15
CA LEU A 19 0.99 3.22 -1.53
C LEU A 19 -0.32 2.57 -2.00
N THR A 20 -0.30 2.07 -3.23
CA THR A 20 -1.38 1.27 -3.80
C THR A 20 -1.02 -0.20 -3.78
N VAL A 21 -2.01 -1.07 -3.92
CA VAL A 21 -1.83 -2.53 -3.97
C VAL A 21 -2.56 -3.05 -5.20
N GLU A 22 -1.95 -4.01 -5.88
CA GLU A 22 -2.60 -4.73 -6.98
C GLU A 22 -3.62 -5.71 -6.38
N LEU A 23 -4.89 -5.40 -6.57
CA LEU A 23 -6.00 -6.19 -6.07
C LEU A 23 -6.29 -7.38 -6.99
N ALA A 24 -6.72 -8.49 -6.41
CA ALA A 24 -7.28 -9.59 -7.17
C ALA A 24 -8.67 -9.18 -7.71
N PRO A 25 -9.12 -9.71 -8.86
CA PRO A 25 -10.44 -9.37 -9.42
C PRO A 25 -11.61 -9.56 -8.45
N GLU A 26 -11.50 -10.56 -7.57
CA GLU A 26 -12.52 -10.78 -6.53
C GLU A 26 -12.52 -9.66 -5.49
N GLN A 27 -11.36 -9.15 -5.09
CA GLN A 27 -11.26 -8.02 -4.15
C GLN A 27 -11.84 -6.74 -4.76
N GLU A 28 -11.58 -6.48 -6.04
CA GLU A 28 -12.19 -5.34 -6.74
C GLU A 28 -13.72 -5.43 -6.72
N ARG A 29 -14.27 -6.61 -7.03
CA ARG A 29 -15.73 -6.86 -6.93
C ARG A 29 -16.27 -6.66 -5.52
N LEU A 30 -15.53 -7.09 -4.50
CA LEU A 30 -15.92 -6.90 -3.10
C LEU A 30 -15.94 -5.41 -2.73
N ILE A 31 -15.02 -4.60 -3.26
CA ILE A 31 -15.01 -3.14 -3.07
C ILE A 31 -16.21 -2.51 -3.78
N ASP A 32 -16.50 -2.93 -5.01
CA ASP A 32 -17.65 -2.41 -5.76
C ASP A 32 -18.99 -2.75 -5.08
N ALA A 33 -19.08 -3.94 -4.49
CA ALA A 33 -20.27 -4.39 -3.75
C ALA A 33 -20.39 -3.73 -2.36
N TRP A 34 -19.26 -3.44 -1.70
CA TRP A 34 -19.19 -2.85 -0.35
C TRP A 34 -18.11 -1.76 -0.26
N PRO A 35 -18.36 -0.56 -0.81
CA PRO A 35 -17.38 0.52 -0.84
C PRO A 35 -16.87 0.91 0.55
N GLU A 36 -17.72 0.83 1.58
CA GLU A 36 -17.38 1.12 2.97
C GLU A 36 -16.34 0.15 3.56
N LYS A 37 -16.20 -1.05 2.96
CA LYS A 37 -15.19 -2.03 3.35
C LYS A 37 -13.90 -1.91 2.54
N GLY A 38 -13.82 -0.98 1.59
CA GLY A 38 -12.71 -0.88 0.65
C GLY A 38 -11.34 -0.77 1.33
N GLN A 39 -11.25 0.07 2.37
CA GLN A 39 -10.00 0.22 3.15
C GLN A 39 -9.58 -1.09 3.83
N SER A 40 -10.53 -1.84 4.38
CA SER A 40 -10.26 -3.12 5.03
C SER A 40 -9.78 -4.18 4.04
N ILE A 41 -10.36 -4.20 2.83
CA ILE A 41 -9.96 -5.11 1.75
C ILE A 41 -8.54 -4.79 1.27
N VAL A 42 -8.25 -3.51 1.01
CA VAL A 42 -6.92 -3.04 0.62
C VAL A 42 -5.88 -3.36 1.70
N LYS A 43 -6.20 -3.11 2.97
CA LYS A 43 -5.33 -3.45 4.10
C LYS A 43 -5.05 -4.96 4.15
N ALA A 44 -6.07 -5.80 4.00
CA ALA A 44 -5.89 -7.25 3.97
C ALA A 44 -5.01 -7.70 2.79
N ALA A 45 -5.19 -7.11 1.61
CA ALA A 45 -4.35 -7.38 0.44
C ALA A 45 -2.87 -7.06 0.72
N MET A 46 -2.59 -5.89 1.30
CA MET A 46 -1.23 -5.52 1.70
C MET A 46 -0.62 -6.49 2.73
N MET A 47 -1.41 -6.90 3.73
CA MET A 47 -0.96 -7.85 4.75
C MET A 47 -0.71 -9.27 4.22
N ASN A 48 -1.43 -9.67 3.16
CA ASN A 48 -1.24 -10.95 2.48
C ASN A 48 -0.04 -10.96 1.51
N GLY A 49 0.72 -9.86 1.43
CA GLY A 49 1.91 -9.77 0.60
C GLY A 49 1.62 -9.60 -0.89
N GLN A 50 0.42 -9.12 -1.26
CA GLN A 50 0.16 -8.72 -2.64
C GLN A 50 1.11 -7.60 -3.08
N GLN A 51 1.32 -7.53 -4.39
CA GLN A 51 2.25 -6.57 -4.98
C GLN A 51 1.78 -5.15 -4.69
N ARG A 52 2.71 -4.33 -4.20
CA ARG A 52 2.48 -2.95 -3.77
C ARG A 52 3.21 -2.01 -4.71
N HIS A 53 2.60 -0.87 -4.98
CA HIS A 53 3.13 0.17 -5.84
C HIS A 53 3.15 1.49 -5.08
N VAL A 54 4.14 2.31 -5.35
CA VAL A 54 4.19 3.67 -4.85
C VAL A 54 3.96 4.60 -6.02
N ASP A 55 3.09 5.59 -5.82
CA ASP A 55 3.03 6.71 -6.72
C ASP A 55 4.35 7.50 -6.62
N GLY A 56 5.10 7.54 -7.73
CA GLY A 56 6.43 8.14 -7.82
C GLY A 56 6.47 9.63 -7.51
N GLU A 57 5.33 10.30 -7.39
CA GLU A 57 5.22 11.73 -7.12
C GLU A 57 4.84 12.05 -5.65
N CYS A 58 4.74 11.03 -4.80
CA CYS A 58 4.28 11.20 -3.43
C CYS A 58 5.29 11.95 -2.55
N GLN A 59 5.03 13.24 -2.29
CA GLN A 59 5.88 14.11 -1.46
C GLN A 59 5.96 13.69 0.02
N HIS A 60 4.98 12.93 0.52
CA HIS A 60 4.97 12.46 1.91
C HIS A 60 5.97 11.34 2.18
N CYS A 61 6.21 10.47 1.19
CA CYS A 61 7.20 9.39 1.30
C CYS A 61 8.41 9.59 0.38
N ASN A 62 8.44 10.64 -0.43
CA ASN A 62 9.46 10.84 -1.47
C ASN A 62 9.63 9.60 -2.37
N ALA A 63 8.51 9.05 -2.85
CA ALA A 63 8.45 7.82 -3.66
C ALA A 63 9.02 6.56 -2.99
N THR A 64 9.22 6.54 -1.67
CA THR A 64 9.72 5.35 -0.96
C THR A 64 8.62 4.42 -0.46
N GLY A 65 7.36 4.86 -0.48
CA GLY A 65 6.21 4.11 0.04
C GLY A 65 6.16 4.03 1.57
N LEU A 66 7.11 4.64 2.28
CA LEU A 66 7.20 4.65 3.73
C LEU A 66 6.90 6.04 4.29
N ILE A 67 6.25 6.11 5.44
CA ILE A 67 6.11 7.36 6.18
C ILE A 67 7.52 7.78 6.61
N VAL A 68 8.05 8.81 5.95
CA VAL A 68 9.28 9.47 6.41
C VAL A 68 8.86 10.34 7.56
N GLU A 69 9.06 9.90 8.81
CA GLU A 69 8.98 10.80 9.94
C GLU A 69 9.94 11.96 9.63
N LYS A 70 9.39 13.17 9.47
CA LYS A 70 10.22 14.37 9.41
C LYS A 70 11.01 14.37 10.71
N ALA A 71 12.31 14.12 10.62
CA ALA A 71 13.22 14.43 11.70
C ALA A 71 12.96 15.91 12.08
N ALA A 72 12.40 16.11 13.26
CA ALA A 72 12.15 17.41 13.84
C ALA A 72 13.49 18.11 14.17
#